data_AF-A0A3E0C4I2-F1
#
_entry.id   AF-A0A3E0C4I2-F1
#
_cell.length_a   1.000
_cell.length_b   1.000
_cell.length_c   1.000
_cell.angle_alpha   90.00
_cell.angle_beta   90.00
_cell.angle_gamma   90.00
#
_symmetry.space_group_name_H-M   'P 1'
#
loop_
_entity.id
_entity.type
_entity.pdbx_description
1 polymer ?
#
loop_
_entity_poly.entity_id
_entity_poly.type
_entity_poly.pdbx_seq_one_letter_code
_entity_poly.pdbx_strand_id
1 'polypeptide(L)'
;MSQAQRTFFNRLRRQSLMARRQMIRDGELLTEEGFCRRRPIRAGQLSRLLTSGSIFSVEVDGQQYYPALLADPRHNRRRLATVCRILWPAEPHCRLHFLTARNAALGGVTPLEAMCTDAGYKRLLVKARGWASEWSRTLVEVLVGRYVAGNRVLPLACTAVTEIDPRISVWRRALDALESAGNVRPDGPYPRATAVTVLISRSVAGELGATQEVRLDIVVKNGLARTGLVTPDYPRAELPSVRVDRTDDVVEVARKVIALASNQTSRR
;
A
#
# COMPACT_ATOMS: atom_id res chain seq x y z
N MET A 1 0.92 -11.02 26.22
CA MET A 1 1.06 -9.59 26.59
C MET A 1 0.92 -9.44 28.10
N SER A 2 1.78 -8.67 28.76
CA SER A 2 1.76 -8.49 30.22
C SER A 2 0.74 -7.44 30.69
N GLN A 3 0.39 -7.46 31.98
CA GLN A 3 -0.54 -6.50 32.59
C GLN A 3 -0.01 -5.05 32.54
N ALA A 4 1.30 -4.86 32.73
CA ALA A 4 1.96 -3.55 32.61
C ALA A 4 1.86 -2.99 31.18
N GLN A 5 2.05 -3.83 30.16
CA GLN A 5 1.88 -3.45 28.76
C GLN A 5 0.44 -3.01 28.47
N ARG A 6 -0.57 -3.76 28.94
CA ARG A 6 -1.98 -3.41 28.77
C ARG A 6 -2.33 -2.05 29.38
N THR A 7 -1.87 -1.78 30.61
CA THR A 7 -2.13 -0.50 31.30
C THR A 7 -1.48 0.67 30.58
N PHE A 8 -0.24 0.50 30.09
CA PHE A 8 0.46 1.51 29.31
C PHE A 8 -0.28 1.82 27.99
N PHE A 9 -0.64 0.79 27.21
CA PHE A 9 -1.40 0.98 25.98
C PHE A 9 -2.77 1.63 26.21
N ASN A 10 -3.47 1.26 27.29
CA ASN A 10 -4.74 1.88 27.65
C ASN A 10 -4.58 3.38 27.98
N ARG A 11 -3.50 3.77 28.65
CA ARG A 11 -3.22 5.18 28.94
C ARG A 11 -2.94 5.97 27.65
N LEU A 12 -2.11 5.44 26.76
CA LEU A 12 -1.82 6.05 25.46
C LEU A 12 -3.10 6.21 24.61
N ARG A 13 -3.95 5.18 24.58
CA ARG A 13 -5.22 5.21 23.84
C ARG A 13 -6.14 6.30 24.38
N ARG A 14 -6.28 6.42 25.71
CA ARG A 14 -7.08 7.48 26.35
C ARG A 14 -6.54 8.87 26.05
N GLN A 15 -5.22 9.06 26.14
CA GLN A 15 -4.58 10.35 25.84
C GLN A 15 -4.79 10.75 24.37
N SER A 16 -4.64 9.80 23.44
CA SER A 16 -4.91 10.04 22.01
C SER A 16 -6.36 10.44 21.75
N LEU A 17 -7.32 9.79 22.41
CA LEU A 17 -8.74 10.13 22.29
C LEU A 17 -9.06 11.52 22.86
N MET A 18 -8.51 11.86 24.03
CA MET A 18 -8.67 13.19 24.63
C MET A 18 -8.12 14.29 23.73
N ALA A 19 -6.94 14.08 23.14
CA ALA A 19 -6.37 15.02 22.17
C ALA A 19 -7.29 15.22 20.95
N ARG A 20 -7.87 14.14 20.41
CA ARG A 20 -8.81 14.24 19.28
C ARG A 20 -10.09 15.01 19.63
N ARG A 21 -10.65 14.78 20.83
CA ARG A 21 -11.79 15.56 21.33
C ARG A 21 -11.44 17.05 21.47
N GLN A 22 -10.23 17.35 21.90
CA GLN A 22 -9.73 18.72 21.97
C GLN A 22 -9.66 19.36 20.57
N MET A 23 -9.12 18.65 19.58
CA MET A 23 -9.08 19.12 18.19
C MET A 23 -10.46 19.41 17.59
N ILE A 24 -11.51 18.69 18.00
CA ILE A 24 -12.89 19.01 17.61
C ILE A 24 -13.32 20.34 18.23
N ARG A 25 -13.07 20.54 19.53
CA ARG A 25 -13.40 21.79 20.24
C ARG A 25 -12.67 22.99 19.65
N ASP A 26 -11.43 22.80 19.23
CA ASP A 26 -10.59 23.85 18.64
C ASP A 26 -10.90 24.11 17.15
N GLY A 27 -11.81 23.34 16.56
CA GLY A 27 -12.20 23.47 15.16
C GLY A 27 -11.14 22.97 14.17
N GLU A 28 -10.14 22.21 14.65
CA GLU A 28 -9.14 21.55 13.81
C GLU A 28 -9.71 20.30 13.13
N LEU A 29 -10.71 19.67 13.74
CA LEU A 29 -11.51 18.57 13.18
C LEU A 29 -12.96 19.04 13.00
N LEU A 30 -13.44 19.01 11.76
CA LEU A 30 -14.76 19.51 11.37
C LEU A 30 -15.74 18.36 11.18
N THR A 31 -17.03 18.61 11.44
CA THR A 31 -18.11 17.75 10.94
C THR A 31 -18.18 17.80 9.42
N GLU A 32 -18.88 16.86 8.79
CA GLU A 32 -19.13 16.89 7.34
C GLU A 32 -19.71 18.24 6.89
N GLU A 33 -20.75 18.71 7.57
CA GLU A 33 -21.35 20.01 7.27
C GLU A 33 -20.36 21.16 7.43
N GLY A 34 -19.58 21.16 8.53
CA GLY A 34 -18.55 22.18 8.75
C GLY A 34 -17.50 22.20 7.65
N PHE A 35 -17.09 21.01 7.19
CA PHE A 35 -16.14 20.86 6.10
C PHE A 35 -16.71 21.35 4.77
N CYS A 36 -17.93 20.94 4.41
CA CYS A 36 -18.61 21.36 3.18
C CYS A 36 -18.96 22.85 3.17
N ARG A 37 -19.19 23.46 4.34
CA ARG A 37 -19.32 24.92 4.47
C ARG A 37 -17.99 25.63 4.23
N ARG A 38 -16.90 25.15 4.85
CA ARG A 38 -15.56 25.79 4.73
C ARG A 38 -14.93 25.61 3.35
N ARG A 39 -15.15 24.45 2.72
CA ARG A 39 -14.78 24.14 1.35
C ARG A 39 -16.09 23.89 0.59
N PRO A 40 -16.58 24.83 -0.23
CA PRO A 40 -17.93 24.78 -0.79
C PRO A 40 -18.04 23.65 -1.82
N ILE A 41 -18.27 22.44 -1.33
CA ILE A 41 -18.43 21.21 -2.09
C ILE A 41 -19.70 20.51 -1.63
N ARG A 42 -20.30 19.75 -2.54
CA ARG A 42 -21.48 18.92 -2.23
C ARG A 42 -21.04 17.59 -1.58
N ALA A 43 -21.94 16.92 -0.86
CA ALA A 43 -21.67 15.61 -0.26
C ALA A 43 -21.15 14.57 -1.29
N GLY A 44 -21.73 14.54 -2.49
CA GLY A 44 -21.24 13.67 -3.58
C GLY A 44 -19.84 14.03 -4.11
N GLN A 45 -19.39 15.28 -3.94
CA GLN A 45 -17.99 15.66 -4.21
C GLN A 45 -17.09 15.24 -3.05
N LEU A 46 -17.54 15.37 -1.80
CA LEU A 46 -16.82 14.90 -0.62
C LEU A 46 -16.54 13.40 -0.70
N SER A 47 -17.57 12.60 -0.99
CA SER A 47 -17.44 11.15 -1.19
C SER A 47 -16.38 10.81 -2.26
N ARG A 48 -16.41 11.46 -3.43
CA ARG A 48 -15.37 11.26 -4.46
C ARG A 48 -13.97 11.63 -4.01
N LEU A 49 -13.82 12.68 -3.20
CA LEU A 49 -12.51 13.07 -2.67
C LEU A 49 -12.00 12.05 -1.64
N LEU A 50 -12.89 11.47 -0.82
CA LEU A 50 -12.56 10.38 0.10
C LEU A 50 -12.16 9.12 -0.66
N THR A 51 -12.98 8.66 -1.61
CA THR A 51 -12.72 7.45 -2.40
C THR A 51 -11.41 7.56 -3.20
N SER A 52 -11.11 8.73 -3.75
CA SER A 52 -9.84 8.96 -4.47
C SER A 52 -8.63 9.16 -3.56
N GLY A 53 -8.82 9.21 -2.24
CA GLY A 53 -7.78 9.54 -1.26
C GLY A 53 -7.23 10.97 -1.37
N SER A 54 -7.97 11.86 -2.03
CA SER A 54 -7.61 13.28 -2.15
C SER A 54 -7.80 14.04 -0.83
N ILE A 55 -8.60 13.48 0.08
CA ILE A 55 -8.77 13.89 1.48
C ILE A 55 -8.94 12.62 2.33
N PHE A 56 -9.03 12.78 3.64
CA PHE A 56 -9.32 11.69 4.58
C PHE A 56 -10.13 12.21 5.76
N SER A 57 -10.78 11.30 6.48
CA SER A 57 -11.44 11.56 7.76
C SER A 57 -10.70 10.85 8.89
N VAL A 58 -10.86 11.38 10.10
CA VAL A 58 -10.36 10.81 11.35
C VAL A 58 -11.57 10.40 12.17
N GLU A 59 -11.59 9.15 12.64
CA GLU A 59 -12.63 8.67 13.54
C GLU A 59 -12.37 9.12 14.98
N VAL A 60 -13.41 9.68 15.61
CA VAL A 60 -13.44 10.05 17.03
C VAL A 60 -14.77 9.59 17.60
N ASP A 61 -14.73 8.73 18.62
CA ASP A 61 -15.93 8.17 19.27
C ASP A 61 -16.94 7.53 18.29
N GLY A 62 -16.43 6.84 17.24
CA GLY A 62 -17.27 6.19 16.23
C GLY A 62 -17.81 7.12 15.13
N GLN A 63 -17.54 8.43 15.21
CA GLN A 63 -17.97 9.42 14.23
C GLN A 63 -16.79 9.92 13.38
N GLN A 64 -17.06 10.19 12.09
CA GLN A 64 -16.05 10.72 11.16
C GLN A 64 -15.95 12.24 11.25
N TYR A 65 -14.72 12.74 11.39
CA TYR A 65 -14.39 14.16 11.34
C TYR A 65 -13.32 14.44 10.28
N TYR A 66 -13.30 15.66 9.75
CA TYR A 66 -12.45 16.04 8.64
C TYR A 66 -11.44 17.10 9.09
N PRO A 67 -10.13 16.90 8.88
CA PRO A 67 -9.14 17.92 9.21
C PRO A 67 -9.41 19.25 8.49
N ALA A 68 -9.52 20.33 9.27
CA ALA A 68 -9.84 21.66 8.79
C ALA A 68 -8.81 22.19 7.76
N LEU A 69 -7.54 21.78 7.91
CA LEU A 69 -6.46 22.10 6.97
C LEU A 69 -6.77 21.63 5.53
N LEU A 70 -7.56 20.56 5.35
CA LEU A 70 -7.94 20.03 4.03
C LEU A 70 -9.05 20.86 3.36
N ALA A 71 -9.71 21.74 4.13
CA ALA A 71 -10.69 22.71 3.66
C ALA A 71 -10.13 24.13 3.54
N ASP A 72 -8.97 24.40 4.12
CA ASP A 72 -8.39 25.74 4.16
C ASP A 72 -7.98 26.23 2.75
N PRO A 73 -8.56 27.36 2.26
CA PRO A 73 -8.27 27.89 0.94
C PRO A 73 -6.83 28.41 0.77
N ARG A 74 -6.08 28.65 1.86
CA ARG A 74 -4.68 29.10 1.81
C ARG A 74 -3.74 28.04 1.24
N HIS A 75 -4.12 26.76 1.33
CA HIS A 75 -3.31 25.67 0.81
C HIS A 75 -3.61 25.40 -0.67
N ASN A 76 -2.56 25.07 -1.44
CA ASN A 76 -2.73 24.59 -2.80
C ASN A 76 -3.43 23.22 -2.79
N ARG A 77 -4.74 23.22 -3.08
CA ARG A 77 -5.59 22.02 -3.05
C ARG A 77 -5.10 20.88 -3.94
N ARG A 78 -4.49 21.18 -5.09
CA ARG A 78 -3.96 20.15 -6.01
C ARG A 78 -2.72 19.47 -5.43
N ARG A 79 -1.81 20.25 -4.85
CA ARG A 79 -0.63 19.72 -4.16
C ARG A 79 -1.02 18.91 -2.93
N LEU A 80 -1.90 19.46 -2.10
CA LEU A 80 -2.36 18.79 -0.88
C LEU A 80 -3.10 17.48 -1.20
N ALA A 81 -3.96 17.46 -2.22
CA ALA A 81 -4.61 16.23 -2.67
C ALA A 81 -3.60 15.17 -3.16
N THR A 82 -2.53 15.60 -3.84
CA THR A 82 -1.48 14.68 -4.30
C THR A 82 -0.72 14.07 -3.12
N VAL A 83 -0.38 14.89 -2.12
CA VAL A 83 0.26 14.40 -0.88
C VAL A 83 -0.68 13.49 -0.11
N CYS A 84 -1.95 13.87 0.10
CA CYS A 84 -2.95 13.02 0.76
C CYS A 84 -3.11 11.67 0.08
N ARG A 85 -3.06 11.65 -1.27
CA ARG A 85 -3.01 10.39 -1.98
C ARG A 85 -1.77 9.62 -1.55
N ILE A 86 -0.56 10.13 -1.75
CA ILE A 86 0.66 9.40 -1.35
C ILE A 86 0.57 8.83 0.09
N LEU A 87 0.07 9.60 1.06
CA LEU A 87 -0.01 9.19 2.47
C LEU A 87 -1.13 8.18 2.79
N TRP A 88 -2.03 7.89 1.86
CA TRP A 88 -3.20 7.03 2.09
C TRP A 88 -2.94 5.64 2.66
N PRO A 89 -1.82 4.96 2.42
CA PRO A 89 -1.58 3.66 3.05
C PRO A 89 -1.51 3.76 4.58
N ALA A 90 -1.13 4.92 5.12
CA ALA A 90 -1.04 5.14 6.55
C ALA A 90 -2.41 5.30 7.21
N GLU A 91 -2.48 5.07 8.52
CA GLU A 91 -3.70 5.41 9.26
C GLU A 91 -4.00 6.92 9.22
N PRO A 92 -5.29 7.34 9.18
CA PRO A 92 -5.65 8.76 9.03
C PRO A 92 -5.01 9.71 10.03
N HIS A 93 -4.84 9.27 11.27
CA HIS A 93 -4.21 10.09 12.31
C HIS A 93 -2.71 10.30 12.07
N CYS A 94 -2.01 9.31 11.49
CA CYS A 94 -0.63 9.42 11.07
C CYS A 94 -0.48 10.36 9.87
N ARG A 95 -1.44 10.33 8.92
CA ARG A 95 -1.48 11.28 7.80
C ARG A 95 -1.60 12.72 8.31
N LEU A 96 -2.48 12.94 9.28
CA LEU A 96 -2.67 14.25 9.90
C LEU A 96 -1.39 14.72 10.60
N HIS A 97 -0.78 13.86 11.42
CA HIS A 97 0.48 14.17 12.09
C HIS A 97 1.60 14.47 11.09
N PHE A 98 1.73 13.67 10.03
CA PHE A 98 2.72 13.91 8.97
C PHE A 98 2.56 15.32 8.40
N LEU A 99 1.32 15.73 8.05
CA LEU A 99 1.07 17.03 7.44
C LEU A 99 1.37 18.22 8.36
N THR A 100 1.21 18.07 9.67
CA THR A 100 1.32 19.19 10.64
C THR A 100 2.63 19.21 11.42
N ALA A 101 3.36 18.09 11.49
CA ALA A 101 4.62 18.01 12.22
C ALA A 101 5.78 18.64 11.44
N ARG A 102 6.72 19.26 12.16
CA ARG A 102 8.00 19.69 11.59
C ARG A 102 8.79 18.47 11.14
N ASN A 103 9.38 18.56 9.95
CA ASN A 103 10.15 17.46 9.37
C ASN A 103 11.60 17.87 9.14
N ALA A 104 12.53 17.25 9.87
CA ALA A 104 13.96 17.54 9.75
C ALA A 104 14.47 17.36 8.31
N ALA A 105 13.99 16.34 7.59
CA ALA A 105 14.39 16.07 6.22
C ALA A 105 13.81 17.07 5.19
N LEU A 106 12.89 17.94 5.60
CA LEU A 106 12.41 19.07 4.80
C LEU A 106 13.09 20.40 5.16
N GLY A 107 14.07 20.38 6.08
CA GLY A 107 14.73 21.57 6.62
C GLY A 107 14.02 22.14 7.85
N GLY A 108 13.33 21.30 8.63
CA GLY A 108 12.65 21.71 9.87
C GLY A 108 11.30 22.39 9.68
N VAL A 109 10.83 22.52 8.43
CA VAL A 109 9.49 23.00 8.08
C VAL A 109 8.47 21.85 8.07
N THR A 110 7.20 22.19 8.15
CA THR A 110 6.09 21.25 7.97
C THR A 110 5.88 20.92 6.49
N PRO A 111 5.26 19.77 6.16
CA PRO A 111 4.82 19.50 4.79
C PRO A 111 3.91 20.58 4.20
N LEU A 112 3.02 21.19 5.00
CA LEU A 112 2.15 22.28 4.52
C LEU A 112 2.98 23.49 4.05
N GLU A 113 3.99 23.88 4.81
CA GLU A 113 4.92 24.96 4.44
C GLU A 113 5.79 24.58 3.23
N ALA A 114 6.29 23.34 3.17
CA ALA A 114 7.12 22.87 2.07
C ALA A 114 6.37 22.94 0.72
N MET A 115 5.05 22.75 0.71
CA MET A 115 4.22 22.84 -0.51
C MET A 115 4.13 24.25 -1.12
N CYS A 116 4.47 25.30 -0.37
CA CYS A 116 4.36 26.69 -0.83
C CYS A 116 5.37 27.03 -1.94
N THR A 117 6.44 26.25 -2.09
CA THR A 117 7.45 26.42 -3.16
C THR A 117 7.55 25.18 -4.02
N ASP A 118 7.97 25.32 -5.27
CA ASP A 118 8.14 24.18 -6.19
C ASP A 118 9.26 23.24 -5.74
N ALA A 119 10.38 23.80 -5.29
CA ALA A 119 11.49 23.03 -4.77
C ALA A 119 11.12 22.28 -3.49
N GLY A 120 10.44 22.95 -2.54
CA GLY A 120 9.94 22.32 -1.32
C GLY A 120 8.92 21.22 -1.62
N TYR A 121 8.01 21.46 -2.56
CA TYR A 121 7.01 20.47 -2.96
C TYR A 121 7.65 19.23 -3.58
N LYS A 122 8.63 19.38 -4.47
CA LYS A 122 9.37 18.24 -5.05
C LYS A 122 10.05 17.40 -3.97
N ARG A 123 10.73 18.03 -3.01
CA ARG A 123 11.34 17.32 -1.87
C ARG A 123 10.29 16.60 -1.02
N LEU A 124 9.17 17.26 -0.74
CA LEU A 124 8.06 16.68 0.00
C LEU A 124 7.52 15.42 -0.68
N LEU A 125 7.35 15.41 -2.01
CA LEU A 125 6.85 14.23 -2.71
C LEU A 125 7.78 13.02 -2.55
N VAL A 126 9.09 13.20 -2.61
CA VAL A 126 10.06 12.12 -2.37
C VAL A 126 9.93 11.59 -0.94
N LYS A 127 9.88 12.48 0.05
CA LYS A 127 9.79 12.10 1.46
C LYS A 127 8.46 11.46 1.81
N ALA A 128 7.36 11.98 1.29
CA ALA A 128 6.03 11.39 1.48
C ALA A 128 5.95 9.98 0.90
N ARG A 129 6.58 9.71 -0.25
CA ARG A 129 6.58 8.37 -0.86
C ARG A 129 7.38 7.37 -0.02
N GLY A 130 8.57 7.75 0.44
CA GLY A 130 9.38 6.89 1.33
C GLY A 130 8.69 6.63 2.66
N TRP A 131 8.08 7.66 3.25
CA TRP A 131 7.30 7.47 4.48
C TRP A 131 6.07 6.59 4.25
N ALA A 132 5.34 6.78 3.14
CA ALA A 132 4.13 6.01 2.85
C ALA A 132 4.42 4.53 2.53
N SER A 133 5.59 4.20 1.97
CA SER A 133 5.96 2.80 1.70
C SER A 133 6.11 1.98 2.98
N GLU A 134 6.46 2.60 4.11
CA GLU A 134 6.58 1.92 5.42
C GLU A 134 5.23 1.36 5.92
N TRP A 135 4.11 1.89 5.42
CA TRP A 135 2.76 1.51 5.85
C TRP A 135 2.18 0.32 5.06
N SER A 136 2.83 -0.12 3.99
CA SER A 136 2.32 -1.17 3.12
C SER A 136 3.45 -2.01 2.54
N ARG A 137 3.40 -3.31 2.80
CA ARG A 137 4.34 -4.30 2.28
C ARG A 137 3.66 -5.20 1.28
N THR A 138 4.32 -5.41 0.14
CA THR A 138 3.98 -6.47 -0.80
C THR A 138 4.82 -7.69 -0.45
N LEU A 139 4.13 -8.82 -0.29
CA LEU A 139 4.70 -10.13 -0.05
C LEU A 139 4.47 -10.98 -1.30
N VAL A 140 5.54 -11.57 -1.83
CA VAL A 140 5.48 -12.54 -2.93
C VAL A 140 6.03 -13.87 -2.44
N GLU A 141 5.22 -14.90 -2.45
CA GLU A 141 5.63 -16.26 -2.11
C GLU A 141 5.69 -17.08 -3.39
N VAL A 142 6.86 -17.65 -3.69
CA VAL A 142 7.06 -18.56 -4.82
C VAL A 142 7.08 -19.97 -4.26
N LEU A 143 6.07 -20.77 -4.60
CA LEU A 143 5.90 -22.13 -4.14
C LEU A 143 6.12 -23.12 -5.29
N VAL A 144 6.80 -24.22 -4.99
CA VAL A 144 7.06 -25.30 -5.94
C VAL A 144 5.85 -26.20 -6.02
N GLY A 145 5.34 -26.40 -7.24
CA GLY A 145 4.22 -27.29 -7.52
C GLY A 145 2.94 -26.57 -7.91
N ARG A 146 1.92 -27.39 -8.22
CA ARG A 146 0.60 -26.94 -8.66
C ARG A 146 -0.31 -26.73 -7.46
N TYR A 147 -0.96 -25.58 -7.39
CA TYR A 147 -2.04 -25.36 -6.43
C TYR A 147 -3.18 -26.36 -6.66
N VAL A 148 -3.57 -27.06 -5.58
CA VAL A 148 -4.73 -27.93 -5.54
C VAL A 148 -5.56 -27.50 -4.33
N ALA A 149 -6.83 -27.14 -4.57
CA ALA A 149 -7.75 -26.82 -3.49
C ALA A 149 -7.90 -28.04 -2.55
N GLY A 150 -7.87 -27.83 -1.24
CA GLY A 150 -8.01 -28.91 -0.26
C GLY A 150 -6.76 -29.26 0.57
N ASN A 151 -5.96 -28.25 0.93
CA ASN A 151 -4.99 -28.31 2.03
C ASN A 151 -3.74 -29.18 1.80
N ARG A 152 -3.03 -28.98 0.69
CA ARG A 152 -1.61 -29.33 0.58
C ARG A 152 -0.76 -28.07 0.78
N VAL A 153 0.14 -28.11 1.77
CA VAL A 153 1.21 -27.12 1.92
C VAL A 153 2.23 -27.36 0.80
N LEU A 154 2.29 -26.45 -0.17
CA LEU A 154 3.30 -26.50 -1.21
C LEU A 154 4.67 -26.09 -0.62
N PRO A 155 5.79 -26.73 -1.03
CA PRO A 155 7.12 -26.28 -0.63
C PRO A 155 7.38 -24.84 -1.05
N LEU A 156 7.73 -23.97 -0.11
CA LEU A 156 8.13 -22.60 -0.38
C LEU A 156 9.56 -22.59 -0.96
N ALA A 157 9.74 -22.05 -2.17
CA ALA A 157 11.06 -21.82 -2.74
C ALA A 157 11.68 -20.55 -2.17
N CYS A 158 10.93 -19.45 -2.20
CA CYS A 158 11.35 -18.18 -1.61
C CYS A 158 10.17 -17.29 -1.24
N THR A 159 10.45 -16.34 -0.36
CA THR A 159 9.62 -15.18 -0.06
C THR A 159 10.35 -13.93 -0.52
N ALA A 160 9.65 -13.03 -1.19
CA ALA A 160 10.15 -11.70 -1.52
C ALA A 160 9.27 -10.63 -0.88
N VAL A 161 9.89 -9.62 -0.26
CA VAL A 161 9.16 -8.55 0.44
C VAL A 161 9.66 -7.20 -0.05
N THR A 162 8.74 -6.28 -0.33
CA THR A 162 9.10 -4.88 -0.59
C THR A 162 8.09 -3.92 0.03
N GLU A 163 8.59 -2.81 0.57
CA GLU A 163 7.79 -1.68 1.05
C GLU A 163 7.49 -0.76 -0.14
N ILE A 164 6.21 -0.61 -0.47
CA ILE A 164 5.81 0.10 -1.69
C ILE A 164 4.37 0.61 -1.60
N ASP A 165 4.12 1.76 -2.24
CA ASP A 165 2.78 2.35 -2.34
C ASP A 165 1.81 1.33 -2.98
N PRO A 166 0.76 0.89 -2.27
CA PRO A 166 -0.16 -0.13 -2.73
C PRO A 166 -0.99 0.30 -3.95
N ARG A 167 -0.96 1.59 -4.32
CA ARG A 167 -1.58 2.06 -5.57
C ARG A 167 -0.75 1.80 -6.81
N ILE A 168 0.52 1.47 -6.65
CA ILE A 168 1.30 0.94 -7.75
C ILE A 168 0.71 -0.44 -8.09
N SER A 169 0.62 -0.73 -9.39
CA SER A 169 0.10 -2.00 -9.90
C SER A 169 0.70 -3.18 -9.17
N VAL A 170 -0.14 -4.16 -8.80
CA VAL A 170 0.27 -5.38 -8.09
C VAL A 170 1.42 -6.10 -8.80
N TRP A 171 1.43 -6.07 -10.13
CA TRP A 171 2.49 -6.65 -10.95
C TRP A 171 3.82 -5.94 -10.78
N ARG A 172 3.80 -4.60 -10.79
CA ARG A 172 5.01 -3.81 -10.61
C ARG A 172 5.56 -4.00 -9.20
N ARG A 173 4.71 -3.99 -8.19
CA ARG A 173 5.10 -4.25 -6.79
C ARG A 173 5.71 -5.64 -6.61
N ALA A 174 5.11 -6.66 -7.21
CA ALA A 174 5.63 -8.03 -7.14
C ALA A 174 6.96 -8.18 -7.88
N LEU A 175 7.13 -7.49 -9.02
CA LEU A 175 8.39 -7.47 -9.76
C LEU A 175 9.50 -6.80 -8.94
N ASP A 176 9.23 -5.61 -8.38
CA ASP A 176 10.19 -4.88 -7.54
C ASP A 176 10.62 -5.71 -6.31
N ALA A 177 9.72 -6.52 -5.74
CA ALA A 177 10.03 -7.46 -4.67
C ALA A 177 11.03 -8.54 -5.10
N LEU A 178 10.84 -9.12 -6.29
CA LEU A 178 11.66 -10.22 -6.81
C LEU A 178 13.00 -9.77 -7.42
N GLU A 179 13.11 -8.53 -7.90
CA GLU A 179 14.31 -7.99 -8.57
C GLU A 179 15.33 -7.39 -7.59
N SER A 180 14.88 -6.83 -6.47
CA SER A 180 15.76 -6.12 -5.55
C SER A 180 16.60 -7.08 -4.70
N ALA A 181 17.92 -6.95 -4.77
CA ALA A 181 18.83 -7.71 -3.92
C ALA A 181 18.54 -7.46 -2.44
N GLY A 182 18.44 -8.55 -1.65
CA GLY A 182 18.12 -8.50 -0.22
C GLY A 182 16.62 -8.59 0.13
N ASN A 183 15.72 -8.41 -0.85
CA ASN A 183 14.28 -8.57 -0.64
C ASN A 183 13.81 -10.03 -0.68
N VAL A 184 14.57 -10.90 -1.35
CA VAL A 184 14.23 -12.32 -1.54
C VAL A 184 14.97 -13.18 -0.52
N ARG A 185 14.27 -14.09 0.17
CA ARG A 185 14.81 -15.04 1.14
C ARG A 185 14.15 -16.43 1.05
N PRO A 186 14.89 -17.54 1.24
CA PRO A 186 16.35 -17.59 1.30
C PRO A 186 16.97 -17.16 -0.03
N ASP A 187 18.27 -16.86 -0.03
CA ASP A 187 18.99 -16.62 -1.28
C ASP A 187 19.05 -17.95 -2.08
N GLY A 188 19.12 -17.84 -3.41
CA GLY A 188 19.20 -19.01 -4.29
C GLY A 188 20.50 -19.81 -4.13
N PRO A 189 20.68 -20.89 -4.91
CA PRO A 189 19.89 -21.25 -6.08
C PRO A 189 18.53 -21.87 -5.75
N TYR A 190 17.54 -21.65 -6.62
CA TYR A 190 16.19 -22.22 -6.48
C TYR A 190 16.03 -23.47 -7.34
N PRO A 191 15.11 -24.40 -6.98
CA PRO A 191 14.87 -25.58 -7.79
C PRO A 191 14.26 -25.21 -9.15
N ARG A 192 14.42 -26.12 -10.12
CA ARG A 192 13.65 -26.10 -11.37
C ARG A 192 12.43 -27.00 -11.22
N ALA A 193 11.26 -26.56 -11.68
CA ALA A 193 10.04 -27.34 -11.61
C ALA A 193 9.12 -27.07 -12.81
N THR A 194 8.28 -28.05 -13.13
CA THR A 194 7.28 -27.93 -14.21
C THR A 194 5.99 -27.25 -13.76
N ALA A 195 5.82 -27.01 -12.47
CA ALA A 195 4.70 -26.28 -11.91
C ALA A 195 5.18 -25.36 -10.79
N VAL A 196 4.66 -24.14 -10.77
CA VAL A 196 4.97 -23.09 -9.79
C VAL A 196 3.67 -22.42 -9.41
N THR A 197 3.48 -22.16 -8.13
CA THR A 197 2.38 -21.33 -7.62
C THR A 197 2.99 -20.06 -7.06
N VAL A 198 2.47 -18.90 -7.42
CA VAL A 198 2.92 -17.61 -6.87
C VAL A 198 1.76 -16.95 -6.14
N LEU A 199 1.97 -16.56 -4.90
CA LEU A 199 1.02 -15.77 -4.11
C LEU A 199 1.54 -14.35 -3.99
N ILE A 200 0.71 -13.36 -4.33
CA ILE A 200 1.02 -11.94 -4.12
C ILE A 200 0.00 -11.40 -3.14
N SER A 201 0.51 -10.95 -1.99
CA SER A 201 -0.29 -10.49 -0.87
C SER A 201 0.16 -9.10 -0.41
N ARG A 202 -0.76 -8.35 0.20
CA ARG A 202 -0.48 -7.06 0.82
C ARG A 202 -0.64 -7.15 2.33
N SER A 203 0.38 -6.72 3.05
CA SER A 203 0.32 -6.49 4.50
C SER A 203 0.31 -4.98 4.78
N VAL A 204 -0.62 -4.54 5.62
CA VAL A 204 -0.75 -3.13 6.02
C VAL A 204 -0.30 -3.00 7.47
N ALA A 205 0.48 -1.97 7.77
CA ALA A 205 0.94 -1.72 9.14
C ALA A 205 -0.26 -1.54 10.08
N GLY A 206 -0.30 -2.32 11.17
CA GLY A 206 -1.40 -2.30 12.14
C GLY A 206 -2.52 -3.31 11.88
N GLU A 207 -2.58 -3.93 10.70
CA GLU A 207 -3.53 -5.00 10.40
C GLU A 207 -2.93 -6.38 10.71
N LEU A 208 -3.78 -7.33 11.13
CA LEU A 208 -3.37 -8.71 11.36
C LEU A 208 -3.42 -9.50 10.06
N GLY A 209 -2.26 -9.94 9.59
CA GLY A 209 -2.11 -10.80 8.42
C GLY A 209 -1.85 -10.04 7.11
N ALA A 210 -1.89 -10.79 6.01
CA ALA A 210 -1.77 -10.25 4.66
C ALA A 210 -3.03 -10.61 3.86
N THR A 211 -3.51 -9.68 3.05
CA THR A 211 -4.62 -9.90 2.12
C THR A 211 -4.05 -10.40 0.81
N GLN A 212 -4.46 -11.59 0.36
CA GLN A 212 -4.06 -12.10 -0.96
C GLN A 212 -4.73 -11.27 -2.07
N GLU A 213 -3.91 -10.64 -2.91
CA GLU A 213 -4.39 -9.84 -4.04
C GLU A 213 -4.45 -10.66 -5.33
N VAL A 214 -3.45 -11.53 -5.54
CA VAL A 214 -3.31 -12.35 -6.74
C VAL A 214 -2.73 -13.72 -6.39
N ARG A 215 -3.21 -14.77 -7.07
CA ARG A 215 -2.52 -16.05 -7.20
C ARG A 215 -2.24 -16.36 -8.68
N LEU A 216 -1.03 -16.83 -8.97
CA LEU A 216 -0.65 -17.36 -10.27
C LEU A 216 -0.41 -18.87 -10.18
N ASP A 217 -1.08 -19.62 -11.04
CA ASP A 217 -0.90 -21.06 -11.20
C ASP A 217 -0.13 -21.29 -12.52
N ILE A 218 1.19 -21.48 -12.44
CA ILE A 218 2.10 -21.57 -13.60
C ILE A 218 2.44 -23.03 -13.89
N VAL A 219 2.29 -23.45 -15.14
CA VAL A 219 2.72 -24.77 -15.63
C VAL A 219 3.64 -24.61 -16.82
N VAL A 220 4.85 -25.15 -16.72
CA VAL A 220 5.86 -25.13 -17.78
C VAL A 220 5.78 -26.42 -18.58
N LYS A 221 5.48 -26.31 -19.87
CA LYS A 221 5.46 -27.43 -20.82
C LYS A 221 6.12 -27.02 -22.12
N ASN A 222 7.03 -27.83 -22.63
CA ASN A 222 7.74 -27.60 -23.90
C ASN A 222 8.42 -26.22 -23.99
N GLY A 223 9.03 -25.75 -22.89
CA GLY A 223 9.68 -24.43 -22.84
C GLY A 223 8.72 -23.24 -22.82
N LEU A 224 7.43 -23.46 -22.55
CA LEU A 224 6.41 -22.42 -22.41
C LEU A 224 5.73 -22.51 -21.05
N ALA A 225 5.71 -21.40 -20.32
CA ALA A 225 4.91 -21.22 -19.12
C ALA A 225 3.49 -20.80 -19.51
N ARG A 226 2.49 -21.59 -19.11
CA ARG A 226 1.06 -21.25 -19.17
C ARG A 226 0.61 -20.88 -17.77
N THR A 227 -0.11 -19.77 -17.63
CA THR A 227 -0.39 -19.18 -16.32
C THR A 227 -1.88 -18.90 -16.15
N GLY A 228 -2.49 -19.56 -15.16
CA GLY A 228 -3.77 -19.17 -14.62
C GLY A 228 -3.62 -18.04 -13.60
N LEU A 229 -4.45 -17.02 -13.70
CA LEU A 229 -4.56 -15.89 -12.78
C LEU A 229 -5.85 -16.03 -11.97
N VAL A 230 -5.74 -15.95 -10.65
CA VAL A 230 -6.89 -15.91 -9.74
C VAL A 230 -6.80 -14.66 -8.88
N THR A 231 -7.91 -13.91 -8.78
CA THR A 231 -8.07 -12.75 -7.90
C THR A 231 -9.29 -12.96 -7.00
N PRO A 232 -9.44 -12.22 -5.88
CA PRO A 232 -10.61 -12.33 -5.01
C PRO A 232 -11.94 -12.16 -5.77
N ASP A 233 -11.96 -11.27 -6.77
CA ASP A 233 -13.16 -10.93 -7.53
C ASP A 233 -13.37 -11.79 -8.79
N TYR A 234 -12.38 -12.60 -9.18
CA TYR A 234 -12.41 -13.34 -10.45
C TYR A 234 -11.84 -14.76 -10.31
N PRO A 235 -12.64 -15.81 -10.59
CA PRO A 235 -12.28 -17.18 -10.22
C PRO A 235 -11.10 -17.73 -11.02
N ARG A 236 -10.95 -17.36 -12.30
CA ARG A 236 -9.76 -17.67 -13.12
C ARG A 236 -9.74 -16.91 -14.45
N ALA A 237 -8.60 -16.37 -14.83
CA ALA A 237 -8.27 -15.91 -16.17
C ALA A 237 -6.96 -16.57 -16.64
N GLU A 238 -6.69 -16.63 -17.95
CA GLU A 238 -5.41 -17.13 -18.46
C GLU A 238 -4.57 -15.95 -18.96
N LEU A 239 -3.30 -15.91 -18.55
CA LEU A 239 -2.32 -14.94 -19.07
C LEU A 239 -1.63 -15.49 -20.31
N PRO A 240 -1.13 -14.63 -21.21
CA PRO A 240 -0.36 -15.09 -22.36
C PRO A 240 0.88 -15.86 -21.94
N SER A 241 1.25 -16.86 -22.75
CA SER A 241 2.36 -17.75 -22.42
C SER A 241 3.72 -17.06 -22.53
N VAL A 242 4.65 -17.45 -21.67
CA VAL A 242 6.00 -16.90 -21.62
C VAL A 242 7.02 -17.99 -21.95
N ARG A 243 8.08 -17.65 -22.69
CA ARG A 243 9.18 -18.56 -22.97
C ARG A 243 10.00 -18.81 -21.70
N VAL A 244 10.36 -20.07 -21.49
CA VAL A 244 11.16 -20.54 -20.37
C VAL A 244 12.41 -21.22 -20.91
N ASP A 245 13.57 -20.72 -20.49
CA ASP A 245 14.87 -21.25 -20.85
C ASP A 245 15.20 -22.46 -19.97
N ARG A 246 16.06 -23.36 -20.47
CA ARG A 246 16.42 -24.60 -19.74
C ARG A 246 17.11 -24.35 -18.39
N THR A 247 17.68 -23.15 -18.22
CA THR A 247 18.39 -22.70 -17.03
C THR A 247 17.48 -21.96 -16.05
N ASP A 248 16.24 -21.63 -16.42
CA ASP A 248 15.34 -20.88 -15.55
C ASP A 248 14.90 -21.75 -14.36
N ASP A 249 15.09 -21.23 -13.16
CA ASP A 249 14.51 -21.76 -11.94
C ASP A 249 13.09 -21.24 -11.71
N VAL A 250 12.42 -21.72 -10.67
CA VAL A 250 11.04 -21.33 -10.37
C VAL A 250 10.87 -19.83 -10.11
N VAL A 251 11.90 -19.14 -9.62
CA VAL A 251 11.86 -17.70 -9.33
C VAL A 251 12.02 -16.91 -10.62
N GLU A 252 12.91 -17.33 -11.51
CA GLU A 252 13.07 -16.71 -12.83
C GLU A 252 11.82 -16.87 -13.70
N VAL A 253 11.18 -18.05 -13.68
CA VAL A 253 9.88 -18.26 -14.32
C VAL A 253 8.83 -17.31 -13.75
N ALA A 254 8.76 -17.16 -12.43
CA ALA A 254 7.83 -16.22 -11.78
C ALA A 254 8.09 -14.77 -12.22
N ARG A 255 9.35 -14.32 -12.25
CA ARG A 255 9.73 -12.97 -12.72
C ARG A 255 9.29 -12.72 -14.15
N LYS A 256 9.59 -13.63 -15.08
CA LYS A 256 9.22 -13.49 -16.50
C LYS A 256 7.70 -13.37 -16.69
N VAL A 257 6.92 -14.16 -15.95
CA VAL A 257 5.44 -14.10 -15.97
C VAL A 257 4.91 -12.77 -15.40
N ILE A 258 5.42 -12.33 -14.24
CA ILE A 258 5.01 -11.07 -13.61
C ILE A 258 5.38 -9.86 -14.47
N ALA A 259 6.58 -9.86 -15.08
CA ALA A 259 7.03 -8.80 -15.97
C ALA A 259 6.11 -8.65 -17.19
N LEU A 260 5.66 -9.78 -17.78
CA LEU A 260 4.69 -9.76 -18.87
C LEU A 260 3.36 -9.12 -18.42
N ALA A 261 2.84 -9.52 -17.26
CA ALA A 261 1.59 -8.98 -16.72
C ALA A 261 1.68 -7.47 -16.41
N SER A 262 2.84 -7.02 -15.90
CA SER A 262 3.12 -5.60 -15.67
C SER A 262 3.06 -4.80 -16.97
N ASN A 263 3.72 -5.28 -18.03
CA ASN A 263 3.78 -4.60 -19.33
C ASN A 263 2.41 -4.49 -20.03
N GLN A 264 1.53 -5.48 -19.83
CA GLN A 264 0.18 -5.43 -20.37
C GLN A 264 -0.71 -4.41 -19.65
N THR A 265 -0.50 -4.26 -18.35
CA THR A 265 -1.25 -3.30 -17.52
C THR A 265 -0.82 -1.87 -17.81
N SER A 266 0.47 -1.62 -18.12
CA SER A 266 0.96 -0.28 -18.49
C SER A 266 0.53 0.19 -19.89
N ARG A 267 -0.02 -0.71 -20.73
CA ARG A 267 -0.51 -0.39 -22.08
C ARG A 267 -2.03 -0.12 -22.14
N ARG A 268 -2.74 -0.25 -21.02
CA ARG A 268 -4.16 0.06 -20.87
C ARG A 268 -4.33 1.32 -20.04
#